data_AF-A0A445ADS1-F1
#
_entry.id   AF-A0A445ADS1-F1
#
_cell.length_a   1.000
_cell.length_b   1.000
_cell.length_c   1.000
_cell.angle_alpha   90.00
_cell.angle_beta   90.00
_cell.angle_gamma   90.00
#
_symmetry.space_group_name_H-M   'P 1'
#
loop_
_entity.id
_entity.type
_entity.pdbx_description
1 polymer ?
#
loop_
_entity_poly.entity_id
_entity_poly.type
_entity_poly.pdbx_seq_one_letter_code
_entity_poly.pdbx_strand_id
1 'polypeptide(L)'
;MKKKFVPPVCNCGSYAILFESGTSKNPRRLFFGYSYFKNNTGHCKYFAWLDEYVASFCIDEVVQDGVSDPMKKMEERIAEIEKKMDEVKSDEKNSGVLSR
;
A
#
# COMPACT_ATOMS: atom_id res chain seq x y z
N MET A 1 -7.84 -5.51 -5.86
CA MET A 1 -8.96 -5.39 -4.89
C MET A 1 -9.10 -3.91 -4.57
N LYS A 2 -10.28 -3.30 -4.74
CA LYS A 2 -10.49 -1.89 -4.36
C LYS A 2 -10.30 -1.76 -2.84
N LYS A 3 -9.42 -0.87 -2.37
CA LYS A 3 -9.29 -0.61 -0.93
C LYS A 3 -10.62 -0.03 -0.42
N LYS A 4 -11.16 -0.63 0.64
CA LYS A 4 -12.35 -0.09 1.30
C LYS A 4 -11.92 1.16 2.05
N PHE A 5 -12.71 2.22 1.94
CA PHE A 5 -12.53 3.41 2.76
C PHE A 5 -12.67 3.02 4.24
N VAL A 6 -11.65 3.30 5.03
CA VAL A 6 -11.65 3.09 6.49
C VAL A 6 -11.61 4.48 7.13
N PRO A 7 -12.58 4.86 7.97
CA PRO A 7 -12.51 6.13 8.67
C PRO A 7 -11.25 6.21 9.55
N PRO A 8 -10.51 7.33 9.54
CA PRO A 8 -9.34 7.48 10.39
C PRO A 8 -9.70 7.44 11.87
N VAL A 9 -8.78 6.92 12.68
CA VAL A 9 -8.90 6.83 14.14
C VAL A 9 -8.00 7.87 14.77
N CYS A 10 -8.52 8.60 15.75
CA CYS A 10 -7.78 9.59 16.52
C CYS A 10 -6.73 8.93 17.43
N ASN A 11 -5.75 9.71 17.90
CA ASN A 11 -4.71 9.21 18.83
C ASN A 11 -5.26 8.62 20.14
N CYS A 12 -6.50 8.95 20.50
CA CYS A 12 -7.20 8.41 21.68
C CYS A 12 -8.03 7.15 21.38
N GLY A 13 -7.97 6.59 20.17
CA GLY A 13 -8.72 5.40 19.76
C GLY A 13 -10.17 5.64 19.33
N SER A 14 -10.69 6.87 19.47
CA SER A 14 -12.01 7.24 18.94
C SER A 14 -11.98 7.44 17.43
N TYR A 15 -13.08 7.17 16.72
CA TYR A 15 -13.20 7.51 15.31
C TYR A 15 -13.14 9.03 15.10
N ALA A 16 -12.41 9.45 14.06
CA ALA A 16 -12.42 10.84 13.62
C ALA A 16 -13.71 11.15 12.85
N ILE A 17 -14.23 12.36 13.05
CA ILE A 17 -15.46 12.85 12.43
C ILE A 17 -15.11 13.80 11.29
N LEU A 18 -15.89 13.76 10.21
CA LEU A 18 -15.72 14.66 9.07
C LEU A 18 -16.39 16.00 9.34
N PHE A 19 -15.66 17.09 9.14
CA PHE A 19 -16.12 18.46 9.31
C PHE A 19 -15.85 19.29 8.06
N GLU A 20 -16.65 20.35 7.87
CA GLU A 20 -16.39 21.39 6.88
C GLU A 20 -15.69 22.60 7.54
N SER A 21 -14.58 23.05 6.96
CA SER A 21 -13.83 24.22 7.44
C SER A 21 -14.60 25.51 7.15
N GLY A 22 -14.87 26.27 8.21
CA GLY A 22 -15.39 27.64 8.14
C GLY A 22 -14.31 28.73 8.11
N THR A 23 -13.03 28.37 7.95
CA THR A 23 -11.92 29.35 7.97
C THR A 23 -11.81 30.10 6.65
N SER A 24 -11.43 31.38 6.70
CA SER A 24 -11.22 32.20 5.49
C SER A 24 -10.09 31.70 4.59
N LYS A 25 -9.07 31.06 5.18
CA LYS A 25 -7.93 30.49 4.44
C LYS A 25 -8.26 29.20 3.70
N ASN A 26 -9.16 28.38 4.26
CA ASN A 26 -9.57 27.10 3.70
C ASN A 26 -11.11 27.00 3.70
N PRO A 27 -11.82 27.86 2.95
CA PRO A 27 -13.28 27.88 3.00
C PRO A 27 -13.84 26.60 2.42
N ARG A 28 -14.77 25.97 3.16
CA ARG A 28 -15.49 24.75 2.78
C ARG A 28 -14.62 23.51 2.51
N ARG A 29 -13.33 23.54 2.88
CA ARG A 29 -12.44 22.37 2.78
C ARG A 29 -12.79 21.36 3.87
N LEU A 30 -12.92 20.09 3.50
CA LEU A 30 -13.30 19.02 4.41
C LEU A 30 -12.09 18.46 5.17
N PHE A 31 -12.24 18.22 6.47
CA PHE A 31 -11.20 17.63 7.32
C PHE A 31 -11.77 16.62 8.31
N PHE A 32 -10.98 15.61 8.66
CA PHE A 32 -11.23 14.74 9.81
C PHE A 32 -10.70 15.38 11.08
N GLY A 33 -11.52 15.39 12.13
CA GLY A 33 -11.15 15.91 13.44
C GLY A 33 -11.73 15.09 14.58
N TYR A 34 -11.18 15.27 15.77
CA TYR A 34 -11.75 14.67 16.98
C TYR A 34 -13.14 15.25 17.27
N SER A 35 -14.10 14.39 17.62
CA SER A 35 -15.50 14.79 17.88
C SER A 35 -15.64 15.89 18.94
N TYR A 36 -14.78 15.87 19.96
CA TYR A 36 -14.77 16.85 21.05
C TYR A 36 -13.71 17.94 20.88
N PHE A 37 -13.26 18.25 19.64
CA PHE A 37 -12.23 19.28 19.43
C PHE A 37 -12.64 20.65 20.02
N LYS A 38 -13.94 20.94 20.10
CA LYS A 38 -14.48 22.19 20.67
C LYS A 38 -14.39 22.26 22.19
N ASN A 39 -14.23 21.13 22.87
CA ASN A 39 -14.36 21.06 24.32
C ASN A 39 -13.06 21.46 25.03
N ASN A 40 -12.00 21.77 24.27
CA ASN A 40 -10.67 22.22 24.73
C ASN A 40 -10.08 21.42 25.91
N THR A 41 -10.56 20.20 26.16
CA THR A 41 -10.11 19.34 27.26
C THR A 41 -8.72 18.76 27.00
N GLY A 42 -8.06 19.15 25.91
CA GLY A 42 -6.70 18.75 25.57
C GLY A 42 -6.49 17.27 25.24
N HIS A 43 -7.52 16.43 25.43
CA HIS A 43 -7.38 14.98 25.44
C HIS A 43 -7.03 14.36 24.07
N CYS A 44 -7.47 14.98 22.97
CA CYS A 44 -7.06 14.56 21.63
C CYS A 44 -7.10 15.72 20.63
N LYS A 45 -6.05 15.85 19.82
CA LYS A 45 -5.87 16.89 18.80
C LYS A 45 -5.67 16.30 17.40
N TYR A 46 -6.40 15.24 17.07
CA TYR A 46 -6.34 14.65 15.74
C TYR A 46 -6.91 15.61 14.69
N PHE A 47 -6.19 15.77 13.58
CA PHE A 47 -6.57 16.58 12.42
C PHE A 47 -5.94 15.99 11.15
N ALA A 48 -6.73 15.81 10.09
CA ALA A 48 -6.24 15.44 8.76
C ALA A 48 -7.16 15.98 7.66
N TRP A 49 -6.61 16.46 6.56
CA TRP A 49 -7.41 16.90 5.41
C TRP A 49 -7.97 15.70 4.63
N LEU A 50 -9.23 15.79 4.18
CA LEU A 50 -9.87 14.68 3.45
C LEU A 50 -9.18 14.40 2.12
N ASP A 51 -8.82 15.43 1.38
CA ASP A 51 -8.19 15.33 0.06
C ASP A 51 -6.79 14.72 0.15
N GLU A 52 -6.00 15.10 1.16
CA GLU A 52 -4.69 14.50 1.44
C GLU A 52 -4.84 13.03 1.87
N TYR A 53 -5.85 12.73 2.70
CA TYR A 53 -6.15 11.36 3.12
C TYR A 53 -6.53 10.47 1.93
N VAL A 54 -7.43 10.93 1.05
CA VAL A 54 -7.84 10.17 -0.14
C VAL A 54 -6.68 9.99 -1.11
N ALA A 55 -5.85 11.03 -1.32
CA ALA A 55 -4.68 10.94 -2.19
C ALA A 55 -3.70 9.83 -1.77
N SER A 56 -3.59 9.55 -0.47
CA SER A 56 -2.72 8.47 0.04
C SER A 56 -3.14 7.08 -0.44
N PHE A 57 -4.42 6.83 -0.68
CA PHE A 57 -4.91 5.55 -1.20
C PHE A 57 -4.55 5.32 -2.67
N CYS A 58 -4.51 6.40 -3.46
CA CYS A 58 -4.21 6.33 -4.88
C CYS A 58 -2.73 5.98 -5.13
N ILE A 59 -1.82 6.42 -4.26
CA ILE A 59 -0.39 6.12 -4.39
C ILE A 59 -0.14 4.62 -4.25
N ASP A 60 -0.78 3.97 -3.28
CA ASP A 60 -0.59 2.54 -3.07
C ASP A 60 -1.11 1.68 -4.24
N GLU A 61 -2.21 2.06 -4.89
CA GLU A 61 -2.72 1.32 -6.05
C GLU A 61 -1.79 1.42 -7.25
N VAL A 62 -1.20 2.59 -7.53
CA VAL A 62 -0.24 2.76 -8.64
C VAL A 62 1.06 1.99 -8.39
N VAL A 63 1.55 1.96 -7.15
CA VAL A 63 2.74 1.16 -6.79
C VAL A 63 2.45 -0.34 -6.90
N GLN A 64 1.27 -0.81 -6.47
CA GLN A 64 0.91 -2.22 -6.62
C GLN A 64 0.75 -2.65 -8.08
N ASP A 65 0.12 -1.83 -8.93
CA ASP A 65 -0.07 -2.15 -10.34
C ASP A 65 1.27 -2.19 -11.09
N GLY A 66 2.11 -1.16 -10.87
CA GLY A 66 3.42 -1.03 -11.52
C GLY A 66 4.49 -2.03 -11.05
N VAL A 67 4.38 -2.60 -9.85
CA VAL A 67 5.32 -3.63 -9.32
C VAL A 67 4.86 -5.05 -9.67
N SER A 68 3.55 -5.28 -9.83
CA SER A 68 3.01 -6.62 -10.06
C SER A 68 3.46 -7.25 -11.38
N ASP A 69 3.57 -6.46 -12.45
CA ASP A 69 3.95 -6.95 -13.78
C ASP A 69 5.46 -7.26 -13.89
N PRO A 70 6.37 -6.38 -13.43
CA PRO A 70 7.80 -6.71 -13.37
C PRO A 70 8.13 -7.91 -12.47
N MET A 71 7.44 -8.07 -11.33
CA MET A 71 7.67 -9.20 -10.43
C MET A 71 7.26 -10.53 -11.06
N LYS A 72 6.08 -10.60 -11.70
CA LYS A 72 5.65 -11.81 -12.42
C LYS A 72 6.62 -12.20 -13.53
N LYS A 73 7.07 -11.22 -14.31
CA LYS A 73 8.07 -11.44 -15.36
C LYS A 73 9.42 -11.92 -14.80
N MET A 74 9.79 -11.49 -13.60
CA MET A 74 11.00 -11.97 -12.94
C MET A 74 10.83 -13.39 -12.40
N GLU A 75 9.68 -13.72 -11.82
CA GLU A 75 9.34 -15.08 -11.36
C GLU A 75 9.32 -16.10 -12.52
N GLU A 76 8.72 -15.74 -13.67
CA GLU A 76 8.74 -16.59 -14.87
C GLU A 76 10.17 -16.86 -15.37
N ARG A 77 11.04 -15.84 -15.36
CA ARG A 77 12.44 -15.98 -15.74
C ARG A 77 13.23 -16.86 -14.76
N ILE A 78 12.94 -16.78 -13.46
CA ILE A 78 13.56 -17.64 -12.45
C ILE A 78 13.18 -19.10 -12.71
N ALA A 79 11.89 -19.37 -12.92
CA ALA A 79 11.40 -20.73 -13.21
C ALA A 79 12.02 -21.30 -14.50
N GLU A 80 12.20 -20.49 -15.54
CA GLU A 80 12.87 -20.93 -16.77
C GLU A 80 14.36 -21.25 -16.54
N ILE A 81 15.05 -20.47 -15.70
CA ILE A 81 16.44 -20.72 -15.35
C ILE A 81 16.58 -22.01 -14.54
N GLU A 82 15.71 -22.24 -13.55
CA GLU A 82 15.72 -23.47 -12.74
C GLU A 82 15.54 -24.71 -13.62
N LYS A 83 14.59 -24.68 -14.54
CA LYS A 83 14.38 -25.77 -15.51
C LYS A 83 15.62 -26.05 -16.35
N LYS A 84 16.24 -25.00 -16.90
CA LYS A 84 17.48 -25.14 -17.69
C LYS A 84 18.65 -25.66 -16.85
N MET A 85 18.70 -25.32 -15.57
CA MET A 85 19.74 -25.76 -14.65
C MET A 85 19.64 -27.26 -14.33
N ASP A 86 18.42 -27.80 -14.29
CA ASP A 86 18.16 -29.24 -14.13
C ASP A 86 18.48 -30.04 -15.40
N GLU A 87 18.16 -29.50 -16.59
CA GLU A 87 18.51 -30.09 -17.88
C GLU A 87 20.04 -30.24 -18.02
N VAL A 88 20.81 -29.18 -17.74
CA VAL A 88 22.28 -29.20 -17.79
C VAL A 88 22.89 -30.21 -16.80
N LYS A 89 22.35 -30.32 -15.58
CA LYS A 89 22.79 -31.33 -14.59
C LYS A 89 22.52 -32.77 -15.05
N SER A 90 21.45 -32.99 -15.81
CA SER A 90 21.12 -34.30 -16.34
C SER A 90 22.06 -34.70 -17.49
N ASP A 91 22.47 -33.74 -18.32
CA ASP A 91 23.42 -33.95 -19.42
C ASP A 91 24.86 -34.18 -18.92
N GLU A 92 25.28 -33.49 -17.85
CA GLU A 92 26.58 -33.75 -17.19
C GLU A 92 26.64 -35.16 -16.59
N LYS A 93 25.55 -35.65 -15.99
CA LYS A 93 25.50 -37.04 -15.47
C LYS A 93 25.51 -38.07 -16.59
N ASN A 94 24.82 -37.83 -17.71
CA ASN A 94 24.77 -38.75 -18.83
C ASN A 94 26.10 -38.81 -19.61
N SER A 95 26.83 -37.69 -19.74
CA SER A 95 28.15 -37.66 -20.38
C SER A 95 29.27 -38.28 -19.53
N GLY A 96 29.18 -38.18 -18.20
CA GLY A 96 30.11 -38.84 -17.27
C GLY A 96 29.97 -40.36 -17.19
N VAL A 97 28.80 -40.91 -17.53
CA VAL A 97 28.54 -42.36 -17.56
C VAL A 97 29.01 -43.02 -18.87
N LEU A 98 29.05 -42.27 -19.98
CA LEU A 98 29.54 -42.75 -21.28
C LEU A 98 31.07 -42.77 -21.42
N SER A 99 31.81 -42.23 -20.44
CA SER A 99 33.27 -42.12 -20.46
C SER A 99 34.01 -43.13 -19.55
N ARG A 100 33.38 -44.24 -19.14
CA ARG A 100 34.02 -45.33 -18.35
C ARG A 100 33.98 -46.66 -19.05
#